data_AF-G9KVV0-F1
#
_entry.id   AF-G9KVV0-F1
#
_cell.length_a   1.000
_cell.length_b   1.000
_cell.length_c   1.000
_cell.angle_alpha   90.00
_cell.angle_beta   90.00
_cell.angle_gamma   90.00
#
_symmetry.space_group_name_H-M   'P 1'
#
loop_
_entity.id
_entity.type
_entity.pdbx_description
1 polymer ?
#
loop_
_entity_poly.entity_id
_entity_poly.type
_entity_poly.pdbx_seq_one_letter_code
_entity_poly.pdbx_strand_id
1 'polypeptide(L)'
;RDIKNKFKNEDLTDELSLNKVSADTTDNSGTVNQIMMMANNPEDWLNLLLKLEKNSVPLNDALLNKLIGRYSQAIEALPPDKY
;
A
#
# COMPACT_ATOMS: atom_id res chain seq x y z
N ARG A 1 19.70 -1.25 -51.25
CA ARG A 1 19.11 -2.00 -50.11
C ARG A 1 19.25 -1.11 -48.89
N ASP A 2 18.29 -0.22 -48.73
CA ASP A 2 18.23 0.76 -47.64
C ASP A 2 17.63 0.08 -46.42
N ILE A 3 18.39 0.01 -45.33
CA ILE A 3 17.86 -0.40 -44.02
C ILE A 3 18.11 0.76 -43.07
N LYS A 4 17.05 1.53 -42.87
CA LYS A 4 16.96 2.73 -42.04
C LYS A 4 16.86 2.31 -40.57
N ASN A 5 17.95 2.54 -39.83
CA ASN A 5 18.02 2.52 -38.37
C ASN A 5 17.02 3.52 -37.76
N LYS A 6 16.09 3.09 -36.88
CA LYS A 6 15.24 4.00 -36.09
C LYS A 6 14.65 3.34 -34.82
N PHE A 7 14.97 3.98 -33.68
CA PHE A 7 14.33 3.97 -32.34
C PHE A 7 14.51 2.68 -31.51
N LYS A 8 15.34 2.62 -30.44
CA LYS A 8 15.39 3.42 -29.20
C LYS A 8 14.02 3.71 -28.59
N ASN A 9 13.68 2.93 -27.55
CA ASN A 9 13.00 3.31 -26.30
C ASN A 9 13.53 2.24 -25.31
N GLU A 10 14.51 2.49 -24.44
CA GLU A 10 14.35 3.21 -23.16
C GLU A 10 12.97 2.94 -22.55
N ASP A 11 12.80 1.74 -21.99
CA ASP A 11 11.89 1.59 -20.86
C ASP A 11 12.79 1.63 -19.62
N LEU A 12 12.84 2.83 -19.06
CA LEU A 12 13.47 3.13 -17.80
C LEU A 12 12.87 2.19 -16.76
N THR A 13 13.65 1.22 -16.31
CA THR A 13 13.55 0.78 -14.92
C THR A 13 13.94 2.00 -14.10
N ASP A 14 13.00 2.92 -13.91
CA ASP A 14 13.02 3.82 -12.79
C ASP A 14 13.01 2.89 -11.58
N GLU A 15 14.20 2.64 -11.04
CA GLU A 15 14.36 2.47 -9.60
C GLU A 15 13.52 3.58 -9.00
N LEU A 16 12.28 3.25 -8.62
CA LEU A 16 11.45 4.12 -7.82
C LEU A 16 12.23 4.22 -6.54
N SER A 17 13.09 5.24 -6.49
CA SER A 17 13.74 5.73 -5.31
C SER A 17 12.64 5.76 -4.29
N LEU A 18 12.71 4.80 -3.36
CA LEU A 18 11.83 4.69 -2.21
C LEU A 18 12.13 5.93 -1.39
N ASN A 19 11.55 7.04 -1.83
CA ASN A 19 11.65 8.33 -1.22
C ASN A 19 11.19 8.10 0.19
N LYS A 20 12.17 8.25 1.10
CA LYS A 20 12.03 8.51 2.51
C LYS A 20 10.59 8.92 2.83
N VAL A 21 9.79 7.99 3.34
CA VAL A 21 8.57 8.36 4.06
C VAL A 21 9.04 8.79 5.45
N SER A 22 9.65 9.98 5.49
CA SER A 22 9.71 10.82 6.66
C SER A 22 8.33 11.42 6.82
N ALA A 23 7.55 10.93 7.77
CA ALA A 23 6.54 11.72 8.49
C ALA A 23 5.90 10.86 9.57
N ASP A 24 6.19 11.27 10.80
CA ASP A 24 5.71 10.75 12.08
C ASP A 24 4.23 11.10 12.35
N THR A 25 3.37 11.02 11.33
CA THR A 25 1.91 11.25 11.44
C THR A 25 1.22 10.43 10.34
N THR A 26 0.99 9.13 10.60
CA THR A 26 0.66 8.17 9.54
C THR A 26 -0.75 8.37 8.98
N ASP A 27 -0.85 9.15 7.90
CA ASP A 27 -1.87 8.96 6.88
C ASP A 27 -1.53 7.69 6.07
N ASN A 28 -2.19 6.58 6.41
CA ASN A 28 -2.03 5.28 5.75
C ASN A 28 -2.88 5.15 4.48
N SER A 29 -3.53 6.23 4.02
CA SER A 29 -4.34 6.22 2.80
C SER A 29 -3.52 5.83 1.56
N GLY A 30 -2.29 6.37 1.44
CA GLY A 30 -1.39 6.02 0.33
C GLY A 30 -0.99 4.53 0.31
N THR A 31 -0.75 3.94 1.48
CA THR A 31 -0.41 2.51 1.57
C THR A 31 -1.60 1.62 1.23
N VAL A 32 -2.82 1.96 1.67
CA VAL A 32 -4.02 1.19 1.31
C VAL A 32 -4.26 1.21 -0.19
N ASN A 33 -4.13 2.37 -0.84
CA ASN A 33 -4.28 2.46 -2.29
C ASN A 33 -3.24 1.61 -3.01
N GLN A 34 -2.00 1.59 -2.52
CA GLN A 34 -0.95 0.74 -3.09
C GLN A 34 -1.28 -0.75 -2.97
N ILE A 35 -1.76 -1.21 -1.81
CA ILE A 35 -2.16 -2.61 -1.60
C ILE A 35 -3.33 -2.99 -2.52
N MET A 36 -4.33 -2.13 -2.63
CA MET A 36 -5.46 -2.34 -3.54
C MET A 36 -5.03 -2.37 -5.01
N MET A 37 -4.01 -1.58 -5.40
CA MET A 37 -3.45 -1.57 -6.74
C MET A 37 -2.51 -2.76 -7.01
N MET A 38 -1.90 -3.34 -5.98
CA MET A 38 -0.91 -4.41 -6.09
C MET A 38 -1.48 -5.74 -5.57
N ALA A 39 -2.07 -6.55 -6.44
CA ALA A 39 -2.57 -7.92 -6.19
C ALA A 39 -3.59 -8.09 -5.05
N ASN A 40 -3.77 -7.09 -4.18
CA ASN A 40 -4.71 -7.02 -3.08
C ASN A 40 -4.72 -8.29 -2.23
N ASN A 41 -3.55 -8.69 -1.72
CA ASN A 41 -3.36 -9.93 -0.97
C ASN A 41 -3.57 -9.73 0.55
N PRO A 42 -4.00 -10.77 1.28
CA PRO A 42 -4.25 -10.69 2.73
C PRO A 42 -3.01 -10.39 3.56
N GLU A 43 -1.83 -10.85 3.13
CA GLU A 43 -0.58 -10.69 3.85
C GLU A 43 -0.15 -9.22 3.94
N ASP A 44 -0.28 -8.46 2.86
CA ASP A 44 0.03 -7.03 2.83
C ASP A 44 -0.95 -6.22 3.69
N TRP A 45 -2.23 -6.56 3.66
CA TRP A 45 -3.23 -5.99 4.57
C TRP A 45 -2.90 -6.29 6.03
N LEU A 46 -2.54 -7.53 6.35
CA LEU A 46 -2.17 -7.93 7.70
C LEU A 46 -0.94 -7.15 8.19
N ASN A 47 0.10 -7.03 7.37
CA ASN A 47 1.31 -6.28 7.70
C ASN A 47 1.01 -4.80 8.01
N LEU A 48 0.15 -4.17 7.21
CA LEU A 48 -0.30 -2.80 7.45
C LEU A 48 -1.07 -2.67 8.77
N LEU A 49 -2.02 -3.57 9.02
CA LEU A 49 -2.88 -3.56 10.21
C LEU A 49 -2.07 -3.77 11.49
N LEU A 50 -1.14 -4.72 11.50
CA LEU A 50 -0.24 -4.96 12.65
C LEU A 50 0.67 -3.76 12.93
N LYS A 51 1.15 -3.07 11.89
CA LYS A 51 1.95 -1.85 12.07
C LYS A 51 1.10 -0.72 12.65
N LEU A 52 -0.15 -0.58 12.20
CA LEU A 52 -1.09 0.42 12.71
C LEU A 52 -1.43 0.17 14.19
N GLU A 53 -1.68 -1.08 14.57
CA GLU A 53 -1.97 -1.47 15.95
C GLU A 53 -0.81 -1.14 16.90
N LYS A 54 0.43 -1.50 16.51
CA LYS A 54 1.64 -1.18 17.28
C LYS A 54 1.84 0.32 17.49
N ASN A 55 1.49 1.13 16.49
CA ASN A 55 1.62 2.58 16.55
C ASN A 55 0.46 3.27 17.31
N SER A 56 -0.57 2.51 17.71
CA SER A 56 -1.75 3.06 18.37
C SER A 56 -1.68 3.02 19.90
N VAL A 57 -0.48 2.88 20.48
CA VAL A 57 -0.26 2.81 21.93
C VAL A 57 0.35 4.13 22.45
N PRO A 58 -0.21 4.77 23.50
CA PRO A 58 -1.40 4.36 24.25
C PRO A 58 -2.69 4.55 23.44
N LEU A 59 -3.57 3.57 23.54
CA LEU A 59 -4.82 3.54 22.79
C LEU A 59 -5.78 4.62 23.30
N ASN A 60 -6.41 5.32 22.37
CA ASN A 60 -7.52 6.24 22.63
C ASN A 60 -8.64 5.98 21.62
N ASP A 61 -9.83 6.54 21.89
CA ASP A 61 -11.03 6.29 21.08
C ASP A 61 -10.84 6.67 19.60
N ALA A 62 -10.09 7.74 19.31
CA ALA A 62 -9.84 8.15 17.93
C ALA A 62 -8.96 7.12 17.18
N LEU A 63 -7.91 6.62 17.84
CA LEU A 63 -7.04 5.58 17.30
C LEU A 63 -7.76 4.24 17.18
N LEU A 64 -8.60 3.88 18.14
CA LEU A 64 -9.43 2.68 18.09
C LEU A 64 -10.42 2.73 16.93
N ASN A 65 -11.15 3.83 16.77
CA ASN A 65 -12.08 4.01 15.65
C ASN A 65 -11.35 3.96 14.29
N LYS A 66 -10.15 4.53 14.21
CA LYS A 66 -9.30 4.43 13.02
C LYS A 66 -8.86 2.99 12.74
N LEU A 67 -8.48 2.24 13.77
CA LEU A 67 -8.08 0.83 13.63
C LEU A 67 -9.26 0.00 13.13
N ILE A 68 -10.42 0.12 13.77
CA ILE A 68 -11.66 -0.57 13.36
C ILE A 68 -12.01 -0.25 11.91
N GLY A 69 -12.01 1.03 11.53
CA GLY A 69 -12.30 1.45 10.15
C GLY A 69 -11.34 0.83 9.13
N ARG A 70 -10.05 0.69 9.49
CA ARG A 70 -9.06 0.07 8.61
C ARG A 70 -9.24 -1.44 8.47
N TYR A 71 -9.63 -2.14 9.55
CA TYR A 71 -10.01 -3.55 9.46
C TYR A 71 -11.26 -3.75 8.58
N SER A 72 -12.28 -2.90 8.72
CA SER A 72 -13.47 -2.94 7.87
C SER A 72 -13.11 -2.79 6.38
N GLN A 73 -12.24 -1.83 6.04
CA GLN A 73 -11.78 -1.66 4.66
C GLN A 73 -11.02 -2.89 4.13
N ALA A 74 -10.20 -3.53 4.95
CA ALA A 74 -9.48 -4.75 4.56
C ALA A 74 -10.46 -5.89 4.24
N ILE A 75 -11.50 -6.06 5.07
CA ILE A 75 -12.54 -7.09 4.88
C ILE A 75 -13.33 -6.84 3.60
N GLU A 76 -13.71 -5.58 3.32
CA GLU A 76 -14.40 -5.23 2.07
C GLU A 76 -13.50 -5.43 0.84
N ALA A 77 -12.20 -5.19 0.99
CA ALA A 77 -11.23 -5.34 -0.08
C ALA A 77 -10.85 -6.80 -0.34
N LEU A 78 -10.97 -7.70 0.64
CA LEU A 78 -10.55 -9.10 0.57
C LEU A 78 -11.78 -10.03 0.53
N PRO A 79 -12.29 -10.39 -0.66
CA PRO A 79 -13.46 -11.23 -0.79
C PRO A 79 -13.15 -12.65 -0.28
N PRO A 80 -14.01 -13.23 0.58
CA PRO A 80 -13.76 -14.54 1.18
C PRO A 80 -13.86 -15.70 0.19
N ASP A 81 -14.40 -15.48 -1.02
CA ASP A 81 -14.44 -16.47 -2.09
C ASP A 81 -13.09 -16.64 -2.81
N LYS A 82 -12.14 -15.72 -2.58
CA LYS A 82 -10.82 -15.73 -3.23
C LYS A 82 -9.71 -16.37 -2.40
N TYR A 83 -9.97 -16.69 -1.13
CA TYR A 83 -8.99 -17.17 -0.13
C TYR A 83 -9.58 -18.26 0.75
#